data_AF-A0AAW5SFH8-F1
#
_entry.id   AF-A0AAW5SFH8-F1
#
_cell.length_a   1.000
_cell.length_b   1.000
_cell.length_c   1.000
_cell.angle_alpha   90.00
_cell.angle_beta   90.00
_cell.angle_gamma   90.00
#
_symmetry.space_group_name_H-M   'P 1'
#
loop_
_entity.id
_entity.type
_entity.pdbx_description
1 polymer ?
#
loop_
_entity_poly.entity_id
_entity_poly.type
_entity_poly.pdbx_seq_one_letter_code
_entity_poly.pdbx_strand_id
1 'polypeptide(L)'
;MTHTAQLIDGDCRAATGESNRLTDRLYWAMSRLVNHGWLVEQFGPDGWSVRDERGRLHTVRAERDGGGRQPVLEVHVGGLLAELVNLPPDDRAAVLRQVDASLRLHMPAGRAHPDDAIQPWHLPSVVGEQPCAEVRRAYWSAVTLTDDYGWQITDVHAEGFDAVTPGATSPTAFRRRRGMGTTADTLAHLLTVMSGHVAQLAALISAHQATTRTIRLPLGGPR
;
A
#
# COMPACT_ATOMS: atom_id res chain seq x y z
N MET A 1 -3.01 51.59 -26.65
CA MET A 1 -2.69 50.15 -26.73
C MET A 1 -2.48 49.67 -25.31
N THR A 2 -3.50 49.05 -24.72
CA THR A 2 -3.49 48.65 -23.30
C THR A 2 -3.52 47.13 -23.27
N HIS A 3 -2.45 46.52 -22.75
CA HIS A 3 -2.27 45.08 -22.71
C HIS A 3 -3.04 44.50 -21.52
N THR A 4 -4.06 43.70 -21.82
CA THR A 4 -4.80 42.89 -20.86
C THR A 4 -4.01 41.62 -20.59
N ALA A 5 -3.29 41.55 -19.47
CA ALA A 5 -2.76 40.31 -18.94
C ALA A 5 -3.81 39.73 -17.97
N GLN A 6 -4.64 38.81 -18.47
CA GLN A 6 -5.41 37.90 -17.63
C GLN A 6 -4.42 36.91 -17.00
N LEU A 7 -4.10 37.14 -15.73
CA LEU A 7 -3.49 36.15 -14.86
C LEU A 7 -4.50 35.02 -14.66
N ILE A 8 -4.13 33.85 -15.16
CA ILE A 8 -4.75 32.57 -14.87
C ILE A 8 -4.50 32.33 -13.39
N ASP A 9 -5.51 32.63 -12.57
CA ASP A 9 -5.56 32.26 -11.16
C ASP A 9 -5.81 30.75 -11.10
N GLY A 10 -4.73 29.99 -11.28
CA GLY A 10 -4.70 28.56 -11.01
C GLY A 10 -4.81 28.38 -9.51
N ASP A 11 -6.04 28.38 -9.02
CA ASP A 11 -6.45 28.21 -7.63
C ASP A 11 -6.08 26.79 -7.17
N CYS A 12 -4.79 26.55 -6.96
CA CYS A 12 -4.26 25.42 -6.21
C CYS A 12 -4.57 25.66 -4.73
N ARG A 13 -5.85 25.61 -4.36
CA ARG A 13 -6.25 25.48 -2.96
C ARG A 13 -5.59 24.22 -2.41
N ALA A 14 -4.68 24.41 -1.46
CA ALA A 14 -4.08 23.32 -0.71
C ALA A 14 -5.21 22.47 -0.12
N ALA A 15 -5.25 21.20 -0.50
CA ALA A 15 -6.20 20.23 0.04
C ALA A 15 -6.17 20.32 1.57
N THR A 16 -7.36 20.37 2.18
CA THR A 16 -7.53 20.42 3.63
C THR A 16 -6.82 19.23 4.30
N GLY A 17 -6.49 19.33 5.61
CA GLY A 17 -5.80 18.25 6.32
C GLY A 17 -6.53 16.89 6.25
N GLU A 18 -7.86 16.92 6.14
CA GLU A 18 -8.71 15.74 5.93
C GLU A 18 -8.55 15.16 4.51
N SER A 19 -8.56 16.01 3.49
CA SER A 19 -8.34 15.62 2.09
C SER A 19 -6.95 14.99 1.88
N ASN A 20 -5.90 15.54 2.50
CA ASN A 20 -4.55 14.94 2.46
C ASN A 20 -4.53 13.57 3.13
N ARG A 21 -5.10 13.46 4.34
CA ARG A 21 -5.21 12.19 5.06
C ARG A 21 -5.94 11.13 4.23
N LEU A 22 -7.07 11.47 3.63
CA LEU A 22 -7.84 10.54 2.80
C LEU A 22 -7.09 10.15 1.53
N THR A 23 -6.39 11.09 0.90
CA THR A 23 -5.52 10.80 -0.25
C THR A 23 -4.46 9.77 0.11
N ASP A 24 -3.71 9.99 1.19
CA ASP A 24 -2.62 9.11 1.58
C ASP A 24 -3.12 7.70 1.95
N ARG A 25 -4.21 7.61 2.71
CA ARG A 25 -4.80 6.32 3.12
C ARG A 25 -5.36 5.54 1.93
N LEU A 26 -6.12 6.22 1.07
CA LEU A 26 -6.71 5.60 -0.12
C LEU A 26 -5.64 5.15 -1.09
N TYR A 27 -4.63 5.99 -1.34
CA TYR A 27 -3.51 5.66 -2.19
C TYR A 27 -2.73 4.46 -1.65
N TRP A 28 -2.42 4.45 -0.35
CA TRP A 28 -1.73 3.34 0.29
C TRP A 28 -2.50 2.02 0.14
N ALA A 29 -3.81 2.01 0.41
CA ALA A 29 -4.60 0.79 0.33
C ALA A 29 -4.69 0.25 -1.11
N MET A 30 -4.91 1.14 -2.08
CA MET A 30 -5.01 0.76 -3.49
C MET A 30 -3.67 0.30 -4.07
N SER A 31 -2.55 0.95 -3.71
CA SER A 31 -1.23 0.59 -4.22
C SER A 31 -0.81 -0.82 -3.81
N ARG A 32 -1.20 -1.29 -2.61
CA ARG A 32 -0.99 -2.69 -2.20
C ARG A 32 -1.68 -3.68 -3.11
N LEU A 33 -2.94 -3.43 -3.46
CA LEU A 33 -3.68 -4.31 -4.36
C LEU A 33 -3.02 -4.34 -5.75
N VAL A 34 -2.60 -3.17 -6.25
CA VAL A 34 -1.85 -3.07 -7.52
C VAL A 34 -0.51 -3.81 -7.46
N ASN A 35 0.26 -3.69 -6.37
CA ASN A 35 1.53 -4.39 -6.20
C ASN A 35 1.35 -5.92 -6.14
N HIS A 36 0.17 -6.39 -5.77
CA HIS A 36 -0.23 -7.80 -5.84
C HIS A 36 -0.76 -8.22 -7.22
N GLY A 37 -0.56 -7.40 -8.26
CA GLY A 37 -0.92 -7.71 -9.64
C GLY A 37 -2.38 -7.43 -9.99
N TRP A 38 -3.11 -6.71 -9.12
CA TRP A 38 -4.51 -6.36 -9.41
C TRP A 38 -4.58 -5.10 -10.26
N LEU A 39 -5.50 -5.08 -11.22
CA LEU A 39 -5.75 -3.93 -12.08
C LEU A 39 -6.93 -3.13 -11.54
N VAL A 40 -6.73 -1.84 -11.26
CA VAL A 40 -7.84 -0.92 -10.96
C VAL A 40 -8.52 -0.54 -12.27
N GLU A 41 -9.81 -0.87 -12.40
CA GLU A 41 -10.60 -0.51 -13.58
C GLU A 41 -11.30 0.83 -13.40
N GLN A 42 -11.91 1.06 -12.23
CA GLN A 42 -12.56 2.32 -11.89
C GLN A 42 -12.65 2.48 -10.37
N PHE A 43 -12.69 3.71 -9.89
CA PHE A 43 -13.00 4.02 -8.49
C PHE A 43 -13.62 5.42 -8.36
N GLY A 44 -14.45 5.60 -7.34
CA GLY A 44 -15.17 6.84 -7.08
C GLY A 44 -16.06 6.76 -5.85
N PRO A 45 -16.89 7.79 -5.60
CA PRO A 45 -17.74 7.86 -4.40
C PRO A 45 -18.79 6.75 -4.31
N ASP A 46 -19.14 6.12 -5.43
CA ASP A 46 -20.13 5.03 -5.48
C ASP A 46 -19.49 3.64 -5.24
N GLY A 47 -18.16 3.56 -5.20
CA GLY A 47 -17.40 2.34 -5.06
C GLY A 47 -16.30 2.21 -6.10
N TRP A 48 -15.79 1.00 -6.25
CA TRP A 48 -14.67 0.71 -7.13
C TRP A 48 -14.68 -0.72 -7.65
N SER A 49 -13.98 -0.94 -8.77
CA SER A 49 -13.81 -2.28 -9.33
C SER A 49 -12.35 -2.56 -9.69
N VAL A 50 -11.95 -3.79 -9.40
CA VAL A 50 -10.60 -4.30 -9.62
C VAL A 50 -10.65 -5.68 -10.26
N ARG A 51 -9.64 -5.96 -11.06
CA ARG A 51 -9.44 -7.26 -11.67
C ARG A 51 -8.24 -7.94 -11.02
N ASP A 52 -8.42 -9.13 -10.47
CA ASP A 52 -7.31 -9.89 -9.87
C ASP A 52 -6.35 -10.45 -10.93
N GLU A 53 -5.25 -11.05 -10.48
CA GLU A 53 -4.23 -11.69 -11.33
C GLU A 53 -4.80 -12.76 -12.29
N ARG A 54 -5.99 -13.30 -12.00
CA ARG A 54 -6.68 -14.33 -12.79
C ARG A 54 -7.72 -13.74 -13.74
N GLY A 55 -7.81 -12.41 -13.82
CA GLY A 55 -8.77 -11.72 -14.66
C GLY A 55 -10.19 -11.63 -14.07
N ARG A 56 -10.40 -12.04 -12.81
CA ARG A 56 -11.73 -11.99 -12.18
C ARG A 56 -12.03 -10.58 -11.70
N LEU A 57 -13.21 -10.08 -12.06
CA LEU A 57 -13.69 -8.76 -11.66
C LEU A 57 -14.29 -8.82 -10.25
N HIS A 58 -13.79 -7.97 -9.37
CA HIS A 58 -14.32 -7.70 -8.03
C HIS A 58 -14.87 -6.28 -8.03
N THR A 59 -16.14 -6.12 -7.68
CA THR A 59 -16.77 -4.80 -7.55
C THR A 59 -17.20 -4.61 -6.11
N VAL A 60 -16.71 -3.54 -5.49
CA VAL A 60 -16.99 -3.21 -4.09
C VAL A 60 -17.67 -1.85 -4.03
N ARG A 61 -18.83 -1.81 -3.40
CA ARG A 61 -19.58 -0.57 -3.19
C ARG A 61 -18.95 0.26 -2.09
N ALA A 62 -19.11 1.58 -2.17
CA ALA A 62 -18.80 2.44 -1.04
C ALA A 62 -19.86 2.23 0.06
N GLU A 63 -19.47 1.67 1.20
CA GLU A 63 -20.37 1.37 2.32
C GLU A 63 -19.92 2.13 3.57
N ARG A 64 -20.86 2.80 4.26
CA ARG A 64 -20.59 3.57 5.49
C ARG A 64 -20.67 2.77 6.78
N ASP A 65 -21.23 1.56 6.77
CA ASP A 65 -21.41 0.76 7.99
C ASP A 65 -21.00 -0.71 7.81
N GLY A 66 -19.86 -1.04 8.42
CA GLY A 66 -19.71 -2.08 9.43
C GLY A 66 -20.44 -3.41 9.23
N GLY A 67 -19.87 -4.30 8.41
CA GLY A 67 -20.33 -5.69 8.35
C GLY A 67 -19.26 -6.73 8.01
N GLY A 68 -17.98 -6.36 7.96
CA GLY A 68 -16.90 -7.28 7.59
C GLY A 68 -16.04 -7.64 8.79
N ARG A 69 -16.28 -8.78 9.43
CA ARG A 69 -15.42 -9.34 10.50
C ARG A 69 -13.97 -9.59 10.06
N GLN A 70 -13.69 -9.51 8.76
CA GLN A 70 -12.40 -9.83 8.15
C GLN A 70 -11.72 -8.56 7.63
N PRO A 71 -10.41 -8.40 7.90
CA PRO A 71 -9.63 -7.25 7.45
C PRO A 71 -9.29 -7.39 5.97
N VAL A 72 -10.28 -7.21 5.10
CA VAL A 72 -10.09 -7.28 3.64
C VAL A 72 -9.83 -5.88 3.11
N LEU A 73 -8.72 -5.72 2.37
CA LEU A 73 -8.27 -4.41 1.94
C LEU A 73 -9.22 -3.77 0.92
N GLU A 74 -9.90 -4.57 0.08
CA GLU A 74 -10.87 -4.03 -0.87
C GLU A 74 -12.08 -3.38 -0.20
N VAL A 75 -12.56 -3.99 0.89
CA VAL A 75 -13.66 -3.45 1.69
C VAL A 75 -13.19 -2.19 2.40
N HIS A 76 -11.94 -2.16 2.88
CA HIS A 76 -11.36 -0.96 3.46
C HIS A 76 -11.29 0.20 2.45
N VAL A 77 -10.89 -0.06 1.20
CA VAL A 77 -10.95 0.95 0.12
C VAL A 77 -12.39 1.45 -0.07
N GLY A 78 -13.39 0.56 -0.07
CA GLY A 78 -14.80 0.96 -0.13
C GLY A 78 -15.21 1.90 1.01
N GLY A 79 -14.76 1.63 2.23
CA GLY A 79 -14.97 2.51 3.38
C GLY A 79 -14.33 3.89 3.23
N LEU A 80 -13.06 3.94 2.78
CA LEU A 80 -12.36 5.20 2.51
C LEU A 80 -13.04 6.02 1.39
N LEU A 81 -13.57 5.35 0.36
CA LEU A 81 -14.35 5.99 -0.70
C LEU A 81 -15.68 6.56 -0.17
N ALA A 82 -16.30 5.89 0.82
CA ALA A 82 -17.52 6.39 1.46
C ALA A 82 -17.28 7.64 2.33
N GLU A 83 -16.06 7.79 2.88
CA GLU A 83 -15.60 9.00 3.58
C GLU A 83 -15.46 10.18 2.62
N LEU A 84 -15.01 9.97 1.36
CA LEU A 84 -14.88 11.03 0.35
C LEU A 84 -16.18 11.79 0.07
N VAL A 85 -17.33 11.15 0.27
CA VAL A 85 -18.65 11.77 0.08
C VAL A 85 -18.88 12.93 1.06
N ASN A 86 -18.19 12.95 2.21
CA ASN A 86 -18.29 14.05 3.18
C ASN A 86 -17.46 15.29 2.79
N LEU A 87 -16.51 15.15 1.86
CA LEU A 87 -15.69 16.27 1.42
C LEU A 87 -16.48 17.21 0.48
N PRO A 88 -16.12 18.51 0.46
CA PRO A 88 -16.56 19.42 -0.59
C PRO A 88 -16.29 18.83 -2.00
N PRO A 89 -17.13 19.10 -3.01
CA PRO A 89 -16.97 18.53 -4.34
C PRO A 89 -15.58 18.75 -4.97
N ASP A 90 -15.00 19.93 -4.79
CA ASP A 90 -13.67 20.26 -5.35
C ASP A 90 -12.55 19.47 -4.65
N ASP A 91 -12.60 19.39 -3.32
CA ASP A 91 -11.68 18.59 -2.50
C ASP A 91 -11.76 17.11 -2.88
N ARG A 92 -12.99 16.55 -2.98
CA ARG A 92 -13.20 15.18 -3.44
C ARG A 92 -12.60 14.94 -4.81
N ALA A 93 -12.82 15.86 -5.76
CA ALA A 93 -12.26 15.74 -7.10
C ALA A 93 -10.73 15.84 -7.10
N ALA A 94 -10.15 16.67 -6.22
CA ALA A 94 -8.70 16.75 -6.05
C ALA A 94 -8.10 15.45 -5.51
N VAL A 95 -8.71 14.86 -4.47
CA VAL A 95 -8.29 13.56 -3.91
C VAL A 95 -8.30 12.47 -5.00
N LEU A 96 -9.42 12.32 -5.72
CA LEU A 96 -9.54 11.30 -6.77
C LEU A 96 -8.49 11.48 -7.88
N ARG A 97 -8.26 12.72 -8.35
CA ARG A 97 -7.22 13.01 -9.34
C ARG A 97 -5.83 12.67 -8.84
N GLN A 98 -5.51 12.99 -7.58
CA GLN A 98 -4.19 12.74 -7.02
C GLN A 98 -3.92 11.24 -6.81
N VAL A 99 -4.93 10.48 -6.38
CA VAL A 99 -4.83 9.02 -6.26
C VAL A 99 -4.67 8.37 -7.63
N ASP A 100 -5.48 8.74 -8.62
CA ASP A 100 -5.36 8.21 -9.99
C ASP A 100 -3.98 8.51 -10.59
N ALA A 101 -3.51 9.75 -10.48
CA ALA A 101 -2.18 10.15 -10.96
C ALA A 101 -1.07 9.34 -10.28
N SER A 102 -1.12 9.19 -8.95
CA SER A 102 -0.12 8.44 -8.19
C SER A 102 -0.10 6.96 -8.57
N LEU A 103 -1.27 6.33 -8.77
CA LEU A 103 -1.39 4.94 -9.19
C LEU A 103 -0.82 4.72 -10.60
N ARG A 104 -1.15 5.61 -11.55
CA ARG A 104 -0.63 5.54 -12.94
C ARG A 104 0.88 5.71 -13.01
N LEU A 105 1.43 6.55 -12.13
CA LEU A 105 2.87 6.81 -12.07
C LEU A 105 3.62 5.80 -11.19
N HIS A 106 2.93 4.83 -10.57
CA HIS A 106 3.50 3.86 -9.65
C HIS A 106 4.36 4.51 -8.56
N MET A 107 3.88 5.62 -7.99
CA MET A 107 4.61 6.34 -6.95
C MET A 107 4.77 5.49 -5.67
N PRO A 108 5.85 5.62 -4.91
CA PRO A 108 5.90 5.02 -3.58
C PRO A 108 4.79 5.57 -2.68
N ALA A 109 3.94 4.71 -2.10
CA ALA A 109 2.93 5.13 -1.14
C ALA A 109 3.55 5.43 0.23
N GLY A 110 4.74 4.90 0.49
CA GLY A 110 5.46 5.11 1.74
C GLY A 110 4.77 4.46 2.93
N ARG A 111 4.86 5.12 4.08
CA ARG A 111 4.38 4.56 5.35
C ARG A 111 2.86 4.61 5.41
N ALA A 112 2.25 3.49 5.81
CA ALA A 112 0.82 3.43 6.12
C ALA A 112 0.43 4.41 7.23
N HIS A 113 -0.80 4.92 7.19
CA HIS A 113 -1.40 5.62 8.33
C HIS A 113 -1.43 4.69 9.56
N PRO A 114 -1.23 5.20 10.80
CA PRO A 114 -1.16 4.35 12.00
C PRO A 114 -2.34 3.39 12.18
N ASP A 115 -3.56 3.86 11.90
CA ASP A 115 -4.79 3.05 11.99
C ASP A 115 -4.78 1.85 11.04
N ASP A 116 -4.13 1.99 9.88
CA ASP A 116 -4.09 0.97 8.82
C ASP A 116 -2.86 0.07 8.97
N ALA A 117 -1.77 0.60 9.52
CA ALA A 117 -0.51 -0.11 9.73
C ALA A 117 -0.64 -1.31 10.70
N ILE A 118 -1.55 -1.22 11.67
CA ILE A 118 -1.74 -2.23 12.71
C ILE A 118 -2.69 -3.36 12.32
N GLN A 119 -3.42 -3.19 11.21
CA GLN A 119 -4.46 -4.14 10.82
C GLN A 119 -3.85 -5.37 10.17
N PRO A 120 -4.33 -6.58 10.50
CA PRO A 120 -3.81 -7.81 9.92
C PRO A 120 -4.50 -8.10 8.58
N TRP A 121 -4.36 -7.21 7.59
CA TRP A 121 -5.08 -7.31 6.31
C TRP A 121 -4.83 -8.67 5.63
N HIS A 122 -5.87 -9.24 5.04
CA HIS A 122 -5.77 -10.47 4.25
C HIS A 122 -4.82 -10.26 3.07
N LEU A 123 -4.05 -11.30 2.75
CA LEU A 123 -3.06 -11.28 1.69
C LEU A 123 -3.75 -11.69 0.37
N PRO A 124 -3.79 -10.83 -0.66
CA PRO A 124 -4.45 -11.15 -1.93
C PRO A 124 -3.84 -12.38 -2.63
N SER A 125 -2.54 -12.63 -2.42
CA SER A 125 -1.80 -13.74 -3.00
C SER A 125 -2.06 -15.10 -2.32
N VAL A 126 -2.72 -15.14 -1.17
CA VAL A 126 -2.99 -16.39 -0.44
C VAL A 126 -4.40 -16.89 -0.74
N VAL A 127 -4.48 -18.08 -1.35
CA VAL A 127 -5.75 -18.79 -1.58
C VAL A 127 -6.01 -19.75 -0.42
N GLY A 128 -7.22 -19.70 0.14
CA GLY A 128 -7.64 -20.58 1.24
C GLY A 128 -7.40 -19.96 2.60
N GLU A 129 -6.83 -20.73 3.53
CA GLU A 129 -6.61 -20.27 4.90
C GLU A 129 -5.55 -19.16 4.94
N GLN A 130 -5.92 -18.02 5.51
CA GLN A 130 -5.04 -16.87 5.66
C GLN A 130 -4.01 -17.12 6.78
N PRO A 131 -2.75 -16.64 6.66
CA PRO A 131 -1.77 -16.73 7.74
C PRO A 131 -2.27 -16.05 9.00
N CYS A 132 -1.73 -16.37 10.18
CA CYS A 132 -2.14 -15.70 11.43
C CYS A 132 -1.91 -14.17 11.38
N ALA A 133 -2.57 -13.45 12.28
CA ALA A 133 -2.60 -11.98 12.24
C ALA A 133 -1.20 -11.36 12.36
N GLU A 134 -0.31 -11.97 13.14
CA GLU A 134 1.08 -11.56 13.32
C GLU A 134 1.86 -11.62 12.01
N VAL A 135 1.74 -12.74 11.27
CA VAL A 135 2.38 -12.91 9.96
C VAL A 135 1.87 -11.89 8.97
N ARG A 136 0.55 -11.66 8.93
CA ARG A 136 -0.05 -10.69 8.00
C ARG A 136 0.42 -9.26 8.27
N ARG A 137 0.48 -8.82 9.54
CA ARG A 137 1.01 -7.50 9.91
C ARG A 137 2.48 -7.33 9.52
N ALA A 138 3.30 -8.35 9.82
CA ALA A 138 4.72 -8.32 9.48
C ALA A 138 4.94 -8.32 7.96
N TYR A 139 4.12 -9.08 7.24
CA TYR A 139 4.14 -9.11 5.78
C TYR A 139 3.88 -7.72 5.19
N TRP A 140 2.84 -6.99 5.63
CA TRP A 140 2.58 -5.64 5.12
C TRP A 140 3.67 -4.62 5.46
N SER A 141 4.35 -4.79 6.60
CA SER A 141 5.54 -4.00 6.93
C SER A 141 6.68 -4.31 5.96
N ALA A 142 6.94 -5.59 5.68
CA ALA A 142 7.96 -6.01 4.72
C ALA A 142 7.67 -5.51 3.31
N VAL A 143 6.43 -5.64 2.83
CA VAL A 143 5.99 -5.16 1.52
C VAL A 143 6.16 -3.65 1.37
N THR A 144 5.95 -2.89 2.44
CA THR A 144 6.23 -1.44 2.44
C THR A 144 7.73 -1.17 2.20
N LEU A 145 8.62 -1.91 2.88
CA LEU A 145 10.06 -1.78 2.68
C LEU A 145 10.47 -2.15 1.24
N THR A 146 9.91 -3.24 0.69
CA THR A 146 10.29 -3.71 -0.65
C THR A 146 9.72 -2.85 -1.76
N ASP A 147 8.44 -2.50 -1.67
CA ASP A 147 7.73 -1.89 -2.78
C ASP A 147 7.90 -0.38 -2.80
N ASP A 148 7.84 0.27 -1.64
CA ASP A 148 7.91 1.74 -1.56
C ASP A 148 9.32 2.25 -1.32
N TYR A 149 10.09 1.54 -0.50
CA TYR A 149 11.46 1.95 -0.20
C TYR A 149 12.48 1.26 -1.09
N GLY A 150 12.11 0.27 -1.90
CA GLY A 150 13.03 -0.40 -2.82
C GLY A 150 14.07 -1.28 -2.11
N TRP A 151 13.77 -1.74 -0.90
CA TRP A 151 14.67 -2.62 -0.15
C TRP A 151 14.59 -4.05 -0.70
N GLN A 152 15.68 -4.79 -0.56
CA GLN A 152 15.69 -6.23 -0.76
C GLN A 152 15.92 -6.90 0.59
N ILE A 153 14.90 -7.55 1.14
CA ILE A 153 15.03 -8.38 2.33
C ILE A 153 15.70 -9.69 1.91
N THR A 154 16.86 -9.98 2.50
CA THR A 154 17.69 -11.14 2.17
C THR A 154 17.56 -12.27 3.17
N ASP A 155 17.27 -11.96 4.43
CA ASP A 155 17.05 -12.95 5.48
C ASP A 155 16.07 -12.43 6.54
N VAL A 156 15.35 -13.34 7.20
CA VAL A 156 14.37 -13.04 8.24
C VAL A 156 14.49 -14.09 9.34
N HIS A 157 14.68 -13.65 10.58
CA HIS A 157 14.87 -14.50 11.75
C HIS A 157 14.21 -13.89 13.00
N ALA A 158 14.16 -14.63 14.11
CA ALA A 158 13.45 -14.17 15.32
C ALA A 158 14.00 -12.85 15.90
N GLU A 159 15.29 -12.56 15.72
CA GLU A 159 15.91 -11.34 16.24
C GLU A 159 15.74 -10.10 15.34
N GLY A 160 15.20 -10.26 14.14
CA GLY A 160 15.11 -9.20 13.13
C GLY A 160 15.28 -9.72 11.70
N PHE A 161 15.81 -8.88 10.81
CA PHE A 161 15.98 -9.23 9.41
C PHE A 161 17.21 -8.54 8.83
N ASP A 162 17.70 -9.07 7.71
CA ASP A 162 18.79 -8.49 6.95
C ASP A 162 18.25 -8.00 5.60
N ALA A 163 18.67 -6.80 5.19
CA ALA A 163 18.23 -6.23 3.93
C ALA A 163 19.30 -5.37 3.25
N VAL A 164 19.29 -5.37 1.92
CA VAL A 164 20.03 -4.41 1.10
C VAL A 164 19.13 -3.19 0.87
N THR A 165 19.53 -2.03 1.39
CA THR A 165 18.81 -0.76 1.18
C THR A 165 19.19 -0.14 -0.16
N PRO A 166 18.38 0.78 -0.72
CA PRO A 166 18.75 1.52 -1.93
C PRO A 166 20.13 2.17 -1.79
N GLY A 167 20.98 1.96 -2.80
CA GLY A 167 22.35 2.48 -2.83
C GLY A 167 23.38 1.68 -2.00
N ALA A 168 22.97 0.68 -1.23
CA ALA A 168 23.89 -0.22 -0.54
C ALA A 168 24.31 -1.40 -1.43
N THR A 169 25.51 -1.93 -1.21
CA THR A 169 26.06 -3.10 -1.92
C THR A 169 26.10 -4.36 -1.06
N SER A 170 25.90 -4.23 0.26
CA SER A 170 25.89 -5.33 1.22
C SER A 170 24.64 -5.30 2.11
N PRO A 171 24.17 -6.46 2.59
CA PRO A 171 23.08 -6.51 3.54
C PRO A 171 23.43 -5.79 4.85
N THR A 172 22.46 -5.04 5.38
CA THR A 172 22.51 -4.44 6.71
C THR A 172 21.57 -5.20 7.64
N ALA A 173 22.05 -5.46 8.86
CA ALA A 173 21.25 -6.10 9.90
C ALA A 173 20.33 -5.09 10.59
N PHE A 174 19.02 -5.35 10.52
CA PHE A 174 17.99 -4.62 11.23
C PHE A 174 17.52 -5.45 12.42
N ARG A 175 17.70 -4.91 13.62
CA ARG A 175 17.35 -5.54 14.89
C ARG A 175 16.50 -4.58 15.70
N ARG A 176 15.79 -5.10 16.71
CA ARG A 176 14.97 -4.27 17.59
C ARG A 176 15.83 -3.17 18.25
N ARG A 177 15.49 -1.91 17.97
CA ARG A 177 16.05 -0.73 18.65
C ARG A 177 15.01 -0.09 19.56
N ARG A 178 15.46 0.64 20.59
CA ARG A 178 14.56 1.49 21.39
C ARG A 178 14.14 2.68 20.53
N GLY A 179 13.01 2.54 19.86
CA GLY A 179 12.41 3.57 19.01
C GLY A 179 11.37 2.93 18.10
N MET A 180 10.09 3.19 18.35
CA MET A 180 9.01 2.83 17.44
C MET A 180 8.78 4.03 16.54
N GLY A 181 9.36 4.04 15.34
CA GLY A 181 9.22 5.19 14.44
C GLY A 181 9.17 4.79 12.97
N THR A 182 10.04 3.88 12.55
CA THR A 182 10.14 3.48 11.15
C THR A 182 9.39 2.17 10.86
N THR A 183 9.08 1.94 9.58
CA THR A 183 8.56 0.65 9.10
C THR A 183 9.55 -0.49 9.39
N ALA A 184 10.86 -0.23 9.29
CA ALA A 184 11.90 -1.21 9.60
C ALA A 184 11.92 -1.58 11.09
N ASP A 185 11.78 -0.60 11.99
CA ASP A 185 11.66 -0.84 13.43
C ASP A 185 10.38 -1.64 13.74
N THR A 186 9.28 -1.34 13.04
CA THR A 186 8.01 -2.06 13.18
C THR A 186 8.16 -3.52 12.77
N LEU A 187 8.77 -3.81 11.62
CA LEU A 187 9.04 -5.18 11.17
C LEU A 187 9.97 -5.90 12.16
N ALA A 188 11.08 -5.28 12.55
CA ALA A 188 12.02 -5.87 13.50
C ALA A 188 11.35 -6.18 14.85
N HIS A 189 10.46 -5.30 15.33
CA HIS A 189 9.68 -5.55 16.54
C HIS A 189 8.71 -6.73 16.38
N LEU A 190 7.94 -6.77 15.29
CA LEU A 190 6.99 -7.85 15.02
C LEU A 190 7.68 -9.21 14.95
N LEU A 191 8.88 -9.29 14.39
CA LEU A 191 9.69 -10.51 14.34
C LEU A 191 10.07 -11.03 15.72
N THR A 192 10.41 -10.15 16.67
CA THR A 192 10.77 -10.56 18.04
C THR A 192 9.61 -11.13 18.84
N VAL A 193 8.37 -10.82 18.47
CA VAL A 193 7.17 -11.30 19.18
C VAL A 193 6.47 -12.44 18.43
N MET A 194 6.94 -12.78 17.23
CA MET A 194 6.38 -13.84 16.39
C MET A 194 6.98 -15.20 16.78
N SER A 195 6.26 -15.97 17.59
CA SER A 195 6.68 -17.34 17.92
C SER A 195 6.35 -18.30 16.78
N GLY A 196 7.36 -19.01 16.25
CA GLY A 196 7.17 -20.15 15.35
C GLY A 196 6.77 -19.88 13.89
N HIS A 197 6.40 -18.65 13.52
CA HIS A 197 5.90 -18.34 12.18
C HIS A 197 6.89 -17.61 11.25
N VAL A 198 8.14 -17.44 11.69
CA VAL A 198 9.17 -16.71 10.94
C VAL A 198 9.44 -17.33 9.56
N ALA A 199 9.50 -18.66 9.47
CA ALA A 199 9.70 -19.36 8.20
C ALA A 199 8.55 -19.14 7.22
N GLN A 200 7.30 -19.07 7.71
CA GLN A 200 6.13 -18.77 6.89
C GLN A 200 6.21 -17.35 6.32
N LEU A 201 6.57 -16.36 7.16
CA LEU A 201 6.77 -15.00 6.71
C LEU A 201 7.90 -14.89 5.67
N ALA A 202 9.04 -15.54 5.91
CA ALA A 202 10.18 -15.54 5.00
C ALA A 202 9.80 -16.10 3.62
N ALA A 203 8.98 -17.16 3.57
CA ALA A 203 8.47 -17.72 2.33
C ALA A 203 7.56 -16.74 1.58
N LEU A 204 6.65 -16.06 2.28
CA LEU A 204 5.76 -15.05 1.70
C LEU A 204 6.52 -13.84 1.12
N ILE A 205 7.49 -13.32 1.86
CA ILE A 205 8.35 -12.20 1.40
C ILE A 205 9.16 -12.64 0.18
N SER A 206 9.75 -13.83 0.21
CA SER A 206 10.53 -14.35 -0.92
C SER A 206 9.69 -14.49 -2.18
N ALA A 207 8.46 -15.03 -2.06
CA ALA A 207 7.53 -15.15 -3.18
C ALA A 207 7.09 -13.77 -3.73
N HIS A 208 6.84 -12.81 -2.84
CA HIS A 208 6.49 -11.42 -3.23
C HIS A 208 7.62 -10.77 -4.03
N GLN A 209 8.84 -10.76 -3.48
CA GLN A 209 10.00 -10.14 -4.13
C GLN A 209 10.33 -10.80 -5.49
N ALA A 210 10.09 -12.11 -5.65
CA ALA A 210 10.25 -12.78 -6.92
C ALA A 210 9.26 -12.25 -7.97
N THR A 211 8.00 -12.05 -7.60
CA THR A 211 6.93 -11.55 -8.48
C THR A 211 7.15 -10.08 -8.85
N THR A 212 7.44 -9.23 -7.86
CA THR A 212 7.65 -7.79 -8.08
C THR A 212 8.87 -7.51 -8.96
N ARG A 213 9.94 -8.32 -8.87
CA ARG A 213 11.09 -8.22 -9.78
C ARG A 213 10.70 -8.52 -11.23
N THR A 214 9.83 -9.50 -11.45
CA THR A 214 9.33 -9.82 -12.81
C THR A 214 8.48 -8.69 -13.39
N ILE A 215 7.68 -8.02 -12.57
CA ILE A 215 6.81 -6.90 -12.99
C ILE A 215 7.63 -5.62 -13.25
N ARG A 216 8.71 -5.38 -12.49
CA ARG A 216 9.58 -4.19 -12.63
C ARG A 216 10.69 -4.35 -13.68
N LEU A 217 10.88 -5.54 -14.24
CA LEU A 217 11.65 -5.70 -15.47
C LEU A 217 10.80 -5.18 -16.63
N PRO A 218 11.33 -4.32 -17.52
CA PRO A 218 10.56 -3.88 -18.68
C PRO A 218 10.15 -5.12 -19.49
N LEU A 219 8.85 -5.25 -19.75
CA LEU A 219 8.31 -6.19 -20.72
C LEU A 219 8.87 -5.82 -22.10
N GLY A 220 10.03 -6.38 -22.44
CA GLY A 220 10.69 -6.21 -23.74
C GLY A 220 12.08 -5.59 -23.65
N GLY A 221 13.09 -6.43 -23.39
CA GLY A 221 14.39 -6.26 -24.07
C GLY A 221 14.27 -6.85 -25.48
N PRO A 222 14.90 -6.27 -26.51
CA PRO A 222 14.81 -6.79 -27.87
C PRO A 222 15.36 -8.22 -27.93
N ARG A 223 14.66 -9.08 -28.66
CA ARG A 223 15.18 -10.39 -29.08
C ARG A 223 16.30 -10.22 -30.10
#